data_AF-A0A8J7XMG9-F1
#
_entry.id   AF-A0A8J7XMG9-F1
#
_cell.length_a   1.000
_cell.length_b   1.000
_cell.length_c   1.000
_cell.angle_alpha   90.00
_cell.angle_beta   90.00
_cell.angle_gamma   90.00
#
_symmetry.space_group_name_H-M   'P 1'
#
loop_
_entity.id
_entity.type
_entity.pdbx_description
1 polymer ?
#
loop_
_entity_poly.entity_id
_entity_poly.type
_entity_poly.pdbx_seq_one_letter_code
_entity_poly.pdbx_strand_id
1 'polypeptide(L)'
;MNTNARKTLKEKICDLTLIQKGILDLLILLRKEGVIPDQFAGKESIKAELENLRDKGLISRVDEQRETEWIFRYFVKEETVEAFDRILLAFISDNPGVSSTDIYVQSPYSYKTLSDRIAVLTKKGYIRLEVGEQEGKITEKWYATVAVA
;
A
#
# COMPACT_ATOMS: atom_id res chain seq x y z
N MET A 1 -19.24 16.80 13.42
CA MET A 1 -19.12 15.32 13.55
C MET A 1 -17.98 14.86 12.66
N ASN A 2 -16.97 14.17 13.19
CA ASN A 2 -15.77 13.77 12.44
C ASN A 2 -16.08 12.54 11.55
N THR A 3 -16.39 12.77 10.28
CA THR A 3 -16.82 11.75 9.30
C THR A 3 -15.76 10.67 9.02
N ASN A 4 -14.48 10.94 9.29
CA ASN A 4 -13.39 9.96 9.13
C ASN A 4 -13.41 8.84 10.19
N ALA A 5 -14.06 9.05 11.34
CA ALA A 5 -14.10 8.04 12.41
C ALA A 5 -14.97 6.82 12.05
N ARG A 6 -15.90 6.96 11.09
CA ARG A 6 -16.81 5.88 10.67
C ARG A 6 -16.34 5.06 9.47
N LYS A 7 -15.34 5.55 8.72
CA LYS A 7 -14.82 4.86 7.54
C LYS A 7 -13.91 3.69 7.95
N THR A 8 -14.06 2.58 7.26
CA THR A 8 -13.13 1.44 7.30
C THR A 8 -11.76 1.85 6.77
N LEU A 9 -10.72 1.08 7.09
CA LEU A 9 -9.38 1.32 6.56
C LEU A 9 -9.34 1.25 5.03
N LYS A 10 -10.10 0.31 4.43
CA LYS A 10 -10.24 0.18 2.98
C LYS A 10 -10.75 1.47 2.34
N GLU A 11 -11.86 2.01 2.84
CA GLU A 11 -12.44 3.25 2.33
C GLU A 11 -11.48 4.43 2.48
N LYS A 12 -10.81 4.53 3.64
CA LYS A 12 -9.81 5.59 3.88
C LYS A 12 -8.66 5.53 2.87
N ILE A 13 -8.19 4.35 2.49
CA ILE A 13 -7.11 4.15 1.50
C ILE A 13 -7.60 4.51 0.09
N CYS A 14 -8.80 4.06 -0.30
CA CYS A 14 -9.36 4.37 -1.62
C CYS A 14 -9.54 5.88 -1.84
N ASP A 15 -9.98 6.59 -0.80
CA ASP A 15 -10.25 8.04 -0.81
C ASP A 15 -9.00 8.93 -0.76
N LEU A 16 -7.79 8.35 -0.68
CA LEU A 16 -6.56 9.13 -0.63
C LEU A 16 -6.33 9.91 -1.93
N THR A 17 -5.82 11.13 -1.77
CA THR A 17 -5.30 11.93 -2.90
C THR A 17 -4.09 11.26 -3.52
N LEU A 18 -3.68 11.67 -4.72
CA LEU A 18 -2.50 11.11 -5.39
C LEU A 18 -1.22 11.31 -4.56
N ILE A 19 -1.07 12.47 -3.90
CA ILE A 19 0.08 12.75 -3.02
C ILE A 19 0.06 11.82 -1.81
N GLN A 20 -1.09 11.66 -1.16
CA GLN A 20 -1.25 10.75 -0.02
C GLN A 20 -0.98 9.29 -0.40
N LYS A 21 -1.41 8.87 -1.60
CA LYS A 21 -1.10 7.53 -2.14
C LYS A 21 0.39 7.35 -2.35
N GLY A 22 1.09 8.35 -2.89
CA GLY A 22 2.56 8.31 -3.02
C GLY A 22 3.30 8.24 -1.68
N ILE A 23 2.84 8.97 -0.66
CA ILE A 23 3.41 8.90 0.69
C ILE A 23 3.16 7.52 1.32
N LEU A 24 1.94 7.00 1.18
CA LEU A 24 1.60 5.67 1.68
C LEU A 24 2.40 4.58 0.94
N ASP A 25 2.59 4.69 -0.37
CA ASP A 25 3.44 3.80 -1.17
C ASP A 25 4.86 3.75 -0.62
N LEU A 26 5.49 4.91 -0.40
CA LEU A 26 6.82 5.02 0.19
C LEU A 26 6.90 4.34 1.56
N LEU A 27 5.90 4.57 2.43
CA LEU A 27 5.86 3.96 3.76
C LEU A 27 5.64 2.44 3.71
N ILE A 28 4.84 1.93 2.76
CA ILE A 28 4.67 0.49 2.54
C ILE A 28 5.97 -0.14 2.02
N LEU A 29 6.73 0.58 1.19
CA LEU A 29 8.02 0.11 0.70
C LEU A 29 9.05 0.02 1.83
N LEU A 30 9.13 1.07 2.67
CA LEU A 30 10.12 1.17 3.74
C LEU A 30 9.77 0.34 4.99
N ARG A 31 8.48 0.05 5.23
CA ARG A 31 7.95 -0.73 6.36
C ARG A 31 8.61 -0.42 7.69
N LYS A 32 9.67 -1.16 8.05
CA LYS A 32 10.38 -1.06 9.33
C LYS A 32 11.35 0.11 9.43
N GLU A 33 11.76 0.71 8.32
CA GLU A 33 12.68 1.85 8.33
C GLU A 33 11.95 3.17 8.64
N GLY A 34 10.67 3.22 8.26
CA GLY A 34 9.85 4.42 8.37
C GLY A 34 10.44 5.59 7.59
N VAL A 35 9.92 6.77 7.86
CA VAL A 35 10.29 8.00 7.17
C VAL A 35 10.49 9.12 8.18
N ILE A 36 11.59 9.88 8.05
CA ILE A 36 11.84 11.07 8.86
C ILE A 36 11.36 12.29 8.07
N PRO A 37 10.51 13.17 8.62
CA PRO A 37 9.99 14.34 7.90
C PRO A 37 11.05 15.30 7.38
N ASP A 38 12.20 15.39 8.05
CA ASP A 38 13.32 16.24 7.64
C ASP A 38 13.98 15.77 6.34
N GLN A 39 13.78 14.52 5.94
CA GLN A 39 14.18 14.04 4.61
C GLN A 39 13.44 14.77 3.47
N PHE A 40 12.37 15.50 3.80
CA PHE A 40 11.62 16.34 2.86
C PHE A 40 11.75 17.83 3.19
N ALA A 41 12.91 18.29 3.65
CA ALA A 41 13.21 19.71 3.82
C ALA A 41 12.76 20.52 2.58
N GLY A 42 11.98 21.58 2.79
CA GLY A 42 11.41 22.42 1.73
C GLY A 42 10.13 21.88 1.07
N LYS A 43 9.60 20.73 1.49
CA LYS A 43 8.34 20.15 0.98
C LYS A 43 7.27 20.11 2.07
N GLU A 44 6.83 21.28 2.50
CA GLU A 44 5.84 21.43 3.60
C GLU A 44 4.51 20.71 3.33
N SER A 45 4.12 20.57 2.07
CA SER A 45 2.95 19.78 1.68
C SER A 45 3.07 18.30 2.08
N ILE A 46 4.24 17.68 1.92
CA ILE A 46 4.46 16.27 2.30
C ILE A 46 4.36 16.09 3.82
N LYS A 47 4.92 17.03 4.58
CA LYS A 47 4.83 17.01 6.06
C LYS A 47 3.38 17.13 6.52
N ALA A 48 2.61 18.06 5.95
CA ALA A 48 1.19 18.20 6.26
C ALA A 48 0.40 16.92 5.92
N GLU A 49 0.71 16.26 4.80
CA GLU A 49 0.05 15.02 4.40
C GLU A 49 0.44 13.81 5.26
N LEU A 50 1.66 13.75 5.80
CA LEU A 50 2.04 12.75 6.82
C LEU A 50 1.19 12.90 8.08
N GLU A 51 1.00 14.12 8.59
CA GLU A 51 0.11 14.39 9.72
C GLU A 51 -1.33 13.99 9.40
N ASN A 52 -1.83 14.32 8.21
CA ASN A 52 -3.18 13.95 7.75
C ASN A 52 -3.38 12.43 7.70
N LEU A 53 -2.40 11.69 7.15
CA LEU A 53 -2.42 10.23 7.14
C LEU A 53 -2.39 9.65 8.56
N ARG A 54 -1.66 10.27 9.49
CA ARG A 54 -1.65 9.87 10.91
C ARG A 54 -3.02 10.09 11.54
N ASP A 55 -3.63 11.25 11.31
CA ASP A 55 -4.94 11.61 11.87
C ASP A 55 -6.07 10.75 11.28
N LYS A 56 -5.93 10.29 10.03
CA LYS A 56 -6.79 9.25 9.42
C LYS A 56 -6.59 7.87 10.08
N GLY A 57 -5.53 7.69 10.84
CA GLY A 57 -5.18 6.46 11.55
C GLY A 57 -4.45 5.43 10.68
N LEU A 58 -3.94 5.82 9.50
CA LEU A 58 -3.30 4.90 8.54
C LEU A 58 -1.81 4.66 8.84
N ILE A 59 -1.18 5.62 9.51
CA ILE A 59 0.24 5.58 9.86
C ILE A 59 0.41 5.93 11.34
N SER A 60 1.55 5.58 11.93
CA SER A 60 1.92 5.92 13.30
C SER A 60 3.16 6.78 13.32
N ARG A 61 3.23 7.71 14.28
CA ARG A 61 4.44 8.44 14.63
C ARG A 61 5.11 7.74 15.82
N VAL A 62 6.41 7.51 15.74
CA VAL A 62 7.24 7.04 16.85
C VAL A 62 8.33 8.06 17.09
N ASP A 63 8.49 8.45 18.35
CA ASP A 63 9.51 9.39 18.78
C ASP A 63 10.70 8.56 19.33
N GLU A 64 11.87 8.70 18.72
CA GLU A 64 13.12 8.02 19.07
C GLU A 64 14.12 9.04 19.63
N GLN A 65 14.75 8.73 20.76
CA GLN A 65 15.89 9.51 21.24
C GLN A 65 17.18 8.91 20.65
N ARG A 66 17.92 9.70 19.87
CA ARG A 66 19.25 9.32 19.37
C ARG A 66 20.28 10.27 19.92
N GLU A 67 21.22 9.73 20.69
CA GLU A 67 22.25 10.52 21.37
C GLU A 67 21.63 11.63 22.23
N THR A 68 21.63 12.87 21.73
CA THR A 68 21.09 14.06 22.39
C THR A 68 19.86 14.66 21.69
N GLU A 69 19.40 14.08 20.59
CA GLU A 69 18.31 14.61 19.76
C GLU A 69 17.08 13.70 19.75
N TRP A 70 15.89 14.32 19.75
CA TRP A 70 14.64 13.63 19.52
C TRP A 70 14.32 13.65 18.03
N ILE A 71 14.23 12.47 17.43
CA ILE A 71 13.84 12.30 16.03
C ILE A 71 12.52 11.55 16.02
N PHE A 72 11.55 12.04 15.25
CA PHE A 72 10.32 11.30 15.05
C PHE A 72 10.26 10.70 13.64
N ARG A 73 9.74 9.48 13.56
CA ARG A 73 9.57 8.72 12.33
C ARG A 73 8.12 8.33 12.12
N TYR A 74 7.70 8.33 10.87
CA TYR A 74 6.42 7.82 10.43
C TYR A 74 6.54 6.40 9.90
N PHE A 75 5.62 5.53 10.31
CA PHE A 75 5.54 4.14 9.89
C PHE A 75 4.15 3.81 9.39
N VAL A 76 4.04 3.02 8.32
CA VAL A 76 2.75 2.43 7.96
C VAL A 76 2.34 1.45 9.05
N LYS A 77 1.06 1.47 9.44
CA LYS A 77 0.54 0.48 10.39
C LYS A 77 0.28 -0.86 9.71
N GLU A 78 0.41 -1.96 10.44
CA GLU A 78 0.21 -3.29 9.84
C GLU A 78 -1.23 -3.47 9.35
N GLU A 79 -2.23 -2.99 10.09
CA GLU A 79 -3.64 -3.04 9.67
C GLU A 79 -3.91 -2.24 8.39
N THR A 80 -3.13 -1.19 8.12
CA THR A 80 -3.19 -0.44 6.85
C THR A 80 -2.63 -1.27 5.71
N VAL A 81 -1.54 -1.99 5.95
CA VAL A 81 -0.96 -2.90 4.95
C VAL A 81 -1.90 -4.08 4.67
N GLU A 82 -2.55 -4.63 5.70
CA GLU A 82 -3.56 -5.68 5.51
C GLU A 82 -4.79 -5.16 4.76
N ALA A 83 -5.25 -3.94 5.03
CA ALA A 83 -6.31 -3.31 4.26
C ALA A 83 -5.91 -3.07 2.80
N PHE A 84 -4.66 -2.67 2.55
CA PHE A 84 -4.10 -2.55 1.21
C PHE A 84 -4.09 -3.90 0.48
N ASP A 85 -3.61 -4.96 1.14
CA ASP A 85 -3.63 -6.33 0.61
C ASP A 85 -5.04 -6.77 0.21
N ARG A 86 -6.05 -6.44 1.02
CA ARG A 86 -7.45 -6.74 0.72
C ARG A 86 -7.98 -5.96 -0.49
N ILE A 87 -7.52 -4.72 -0.71
CA ILE A 87 -7.87 -3.95 -1.90
C ILE A 87 -7.29 -4.62 -3.15
N LEU A 88 -6.01 -5.00 -3.10
CA LEU A 88 -5.35 -5.69 -4.20
C LEU A 88 -5.99 -7.06 -4.49
N LEU A 89 -6.32 -7.81 -3.44
CA LEU A 89 -7.01 -9.08 -3.55
C LEU A 89 -8.42 -8.92 -4.14
N ALA A 90 -9.19 -7.90 -3.71
CA ALA A 90 -10.50 -7.58 -4.28
C ALA A 90 -10.37 -7.29 -5.78
N PHE A 91 -9.39 -6.47 -6.17
CA PHE A 91 -9.15 -6.16 -7.58
C PHE A 91 -8.89 -7.42 -8.42
N ILE A 92 -8.05 -8.33 -7.95
CA ILE A 92 -7.75 -9.60 -8.66
C ILE A 92 -8.98 -10.52 -8.67
N SER A 93 -9.75 -10.55 -7.58
CA SER A 93 -10.99 -11.34 -7.48
C SER A 93 -12.05 -10.85 -8.46
N ASP A 94 -12.20 -9.53 -8.61
CA ASP A 94 -13.17 -8.90 -9.51
C ASP A 94 -12.72 -8.98 -10.98
N ASN A 95 -11.43 -9.24 -11.24
CA ASN A 95 -10.83 -9.34 -12.57
C ASN A 95 -10.07 -10.69 -12.72
N PRO A 96 -10.76 -11.83 -12.73
CA PRO A 96 -10.11 -13.13 -12.81
C PRO A 96 -9.32 -13.28 -14.12
N GLY A 97 -8.04 -13.62 -14.01
CA GLY A 97 -7.13 -13.74 -15.14
C GLY A 97 -6.46 -12.44 -15.56
N VAL A 98 -6.52 -11.40 -14.72
CA VAL A 98 -5.80 -10.13 -14.93
C VAL A 98 -4.29 -10.35 -15.05
N SER A 99 -3.65 -9.61 -15.95
CA SER A 99 -2.20 -9.69 -16.14
C SER A 99 -1.44 -8.87 -15.09
N SER A 100 -0.18 -9.22 -14.86
CA SER A 100 0.73 -8.42 -14.02
C SER A 100 0.77 -6.96 -14.49
N THR A 101 0.88 -6.73 -15.80
CA THR A 101 0.91 -5.39 -16.42
C THR A 101 -0.34 -4.59 -16.10
N ASP A 102 -1.53 -5.18 -16.22
CA ASP A 102 -2.79 -4.49 -15.95
C ASP A 102 -2.92 -4.09 -14.47
N ILE A 103 -2.48 -4.96 -13.56
CA ILE A 103 -2.42 -4.63 -12.12
C ILE A 103 -1.53 -3.39 -11.90
N TYR A 104 -0.34 -3.35 -12.52
CA TYR A 104 0.60 -2.24 -12.32
C TYR A 104 0.13 -0.94 -12.97
N VAL A 105 -0.54 -0.99 -14.12
CA VAL A 105 -1.02 0.21 -14.83
C VAL A 105 -2.25 0.81 -14.14
N GLN A 106 -3.13 -0.02 -13.60
CA GLN A 106 -4.37 0.45 -12.97
C GLN A 106 -4.20 0.87 -11.51
N SER A 107 -3.04 0.57 -10.92
CA SER A 107 -2.74 0.89 -9.53
C SER A 107 -1.88 2.16 -9.43
N PRO A 108 -2.21 3.11 -8.53
CA PRO A 108 -1.42 4.32 -8.32
C PRO A 108 -0.14 4.09 -7.49
N TYR A 109 0.18 2.84 -7.16
CA TYR A 109 1.32 2.45 -6.34
C TYR A 109 2.47 1.94 -7.20
N SER A 110 3.70 2.07 -6.72
CA SER A 110 4.87 1.65 -7.48
C SER A 110 4.86 0.15 -7.79
N TYR A 111 5.50 -0.21 -8.92
CA TYR A 111 5.73 -1.60 -9.31
C TYR A 111 6.32 -2.43 -8.16
N LYS A 112 7.30 -1.88 -7.43
CA LYS A 112 7.98 -2.62 -6.37
C LYS A 112 7.04 -2.93 -5.20
N THR A 113 6.27 -1.94 -4.74
CA THR A 113 5.26 -2.19 -3.70
C THR A 113 4.28 -3.26 -4.13
N LEU A 114 3.71 -3.14 -5.33
CA LEU A 114 2.73 -4.10 -5.83
C LEU A 114 3.32 -5.50 -5.99
N SER A 115 4.51 -5.62 -6.58
CA SER A 115 5.22 -6.89 -6.73
C SER A 115 5.50 -7.56 -5.39
N ASP A 116 6.02 -6.81 -4.40
CA ASP A 116 6.26 -7.32 -3.05
C ASP A 116 4.95 -7.78 -2.38
N ARG A 117 3.84 -7.05 -2.57
CA ARG A 117 2.53 -7.44 -2.03
C ARG A 117 1.95 -8.67 -2.72
N ILE A 118 2.01 -8.76 -4.05
CA ILE A 118 1.61 -9.94 -4.82
C ILE A 118 2.39 -11.17 -4.34
N ALA A 119 3.70 -11.05 -4.13
CA ALA A 119 4.52 -12.14 -3.62
C ALA A 119 4.05 -12.61 -2.23
N VAL A 120 3.73 -11.66 -1.33
CA VAL A 120 3.17 -11.98 0.00
C VAL A 120 1.81 -12.69 -0.12
N LEU A 121 0.89 -12.20 -0.95
CA LEU A 121 -0.44 -12.79 -1.15
C LEU A 121 -0.34 -14.19 -1.77
N THR A 122 0.59 -14.39 -2.69
CA THR A 122 0.88 -15.69 -3.31
C THR A 122 1.42 -16.67 -2.27
N LYS A 123 2.39 -16.24 -1.45
CA LYS A 123 2.96 -17.06 -0.37
C LYS A 123 1.91 -17.46 0.67
N LYS A 124 0.94 -16.59 0.95
CA LYS A 124 -0.21 -16.87 1.82
C LYS A 124 -1.26 -17.77 1.16
N GLY A 125 -1.14 -18.04 -0.14
CA GLY A 125 -2.09 -18.85 -0.90
C GLY A 125 -3.42 -18.16 -1.14
N TYR A 126 -3.45 -16.82 -1.15
CA TYR A 126 -4.67 -16.01 -1.43
C TYR A 126 -4.85 -15.68 -2.91
N ILE A 127 -3.76 -15.72 -3.67
CA ILE A 127 -3.76 -15.61 -5.12
C ILE A 127 -2.81 -16.67 -5.69
N ARG A 128 -3.01 -17.00 -6.97
CA ARG A 128 -2.14 -17.88 -7.74
C ARG A 128 -1.88 -17.31 -9.12
N LEU A 129 -0.71 -17.62 -9.66
CA LEU A 129 -0.32 -17.32 -11.02
C LEU A 129 -0.54 -18.56 -11.89
N GLU A 130 -1.24 -18.41 -13.00
CA GLU A 130 -1.20 -19.36 -14.10
C GLU A 130 -0.30 -18.80 -15.20
N VAL A 131 0.69 -19.60 -15.60
CA VAL A 131 1.57 -19.29 -16.73
C VAL A 131 1.19 -20.21 -17.88
N GLY A 132 0.95 -19.63 -19.05
CA GLY A 132 0.65 -20.36 -20.28
C GLY A 132 1.45 -19.81 -21.46
N GLU A 133 1.39 -20.52 -22.58
CA GLU A 133 1.98 -20.07 -23.84
C GLU A 133 0.88 -19.86 -24.88
N GLN A 134 0.85 -18.67 -25.50
CA GLN A 134 -0.09 -18.35 -26.56
C GLN A 134 0.69 -17.68 -27.70
N GLU A 135 0.62 -18.26 -28.90
CA GLU A 135 1.32 -17.76 -30.10
C GLU A 135 2.83 -17.55 -29.88
N GLY A 136 3.48 -18.44 -29.12
CA GLY A 136 4.92 -18.36 -28.81
C GLY A 136 5.29 -17.31 -27.76
N LYS A 137 4.30 -16.69 -27.09
CA LYS A 137 4.50 -15.73 -26.00
C LYS A 137 4.05 -16.33 -24.67
N ILE A 138 4.87 -16.13 -23.64
CA ILE A 138 4.49 -16.45 -22.27
C ILE A 138 3.40 -15.46 -21.83
N THR A 139 2.32 -16.01 -21.28
CA THR A 139 1.19 -15.26 -20.73
C THR A 139 1.08 -15.54 -19.24
N GLU A 140 0.82 -14.49 -18.46
CA GLU A 140 0.67 -14.54 -17.01
C GLU A 140 -0.74 -14.09 -16.64
N LYS A 141 -1.45 -14.92 -15.86
CA LYS A 141 -2.83 -14.64 -15.42
C LYS A 141 -2.96 -14.88 -13.93
N TRP A 142 -3.43 -13.87 -13.20
CA TRP A 142 -3.62 -13.91 -11.76
C TRP A 142 -5.07 -14.25 -11.40
N TYR A 143 -5.23 -15.10 -10.40
CA TYR A 143 -6.54 -15.51 -9.88
C TYR A 143 -6.53 -15.47 -8.35
N ALA A 144 -7.61 -14.96 -7.76
CA ALA A 144 -7.88 -15.14 -6.34
C ALA A 144 -8.25 -16.61 -6.06
N THR A 145 -7.77 -17.14 -4.93
CA THR A 145 -8.07 -18.50 -4.45
C THR A 145 -8.99 -18.49 -3.24
N VAL A 146 -9.30 -17.30 -2.73
CA VAL A 146 -10.17 -17.07 -1.58
C VAL A 146 -11.28 -16.10 -1.97
N ALA A 147 -12.46 -16.26 -1.39
CA ALA A 147 -13.52 -15.28 -1.52
C ALA A 147 -13.16 -14.01 -0.74
N VAL A 148 -13.35 -12.85 -1.36
CA VAL A 148 -13.16 -11.55 -0.71
C VAL A 148 -14.52 -11.07 -0.20
N ALA A 149 -14.65 -10.98 1.12
CA ALA A 149 -15.83 -10.41 1.79
C ALA A 149 -15.69 -8.89 1.99
#